data_AF-A0A8X6QFN1-F1
#
_entry.id   AF-A0A8X6QFN1-F1
#
_cell.length_a   1.000
_cell.length_b   1.000
_cell.length_c   1.000
_cell.angle_alpha   90.00
_cell.angle_beta   90.00
_cell.angle_gamma   90.00
#
_symmetry.space_group_name_H-M   'P 1'
#
loop_
_entity.id
_entity.type
_entity.pdbx_description
1 polymer ?
#
loop_
_entity_poly.entity_id
_entity_poly.type
_entity_poly.pdbx_seq_one_letter_code
_entity_poly.pdbx_strand_id
1 'polypeptide(L)'
;MPKTFKRKRICKPSIYATATPSPIDVINISTPKIPEHSRRSYKVPVFGSSCDIFYDSSTKKKRPYIPESFRKIVFNSVHNLAHPGIKATTKLLKSKFVWPSINKDARTWTRSCLKCQKSKVTRHVQSPFQQYHNVSKRFTEINLDIIGPLPSS
;
A
#
# COMPACT_ATOMS: atom_id res chain seq x y z
N MET A 1 2.52 -51.59 -44.11
CA MET A 1 3.87 -51.19 -43.64
C MET A 1 3.75 -50.15 -42.54
N PRO A 2 3.70 -50.52 -41.24
CA PRO A 2 3.66 -49.52 -40.18
C PRO A 2 5.08 -49.09 -39.83
N LYS A 3 5.40 -47.81 -40.03
CA LYS A 3 6.67 -47.22 -39.60
C LYS A 3 6.69 -47.13 -38.07
N THR A 4 7.60 -47.88 -37.46
CA THR A 4 7.90 -47.85 -36.02
C THR A 4 8.40 -46.46 -35.61
N PHE A 5 7.60 -45.71 -34.83
CA PHE A 5 8.04 -44.46 -34.23
C PHE A 5 8.74 -44.75 -32.90
N LYS A 6 10.07 -44.66 -32.88
CA LYS A 6 10.87 -44.80 -31.66
C LYS A 6 10.47 -43.70 -30.65
N ARG A 7 9.91 -44.09 -29.51
CA ARG A 7 9.63 -43.20 -28.38
C ARG A 7 10.96 -42.62 -27.85
N LYS A 8 11.27 -41.37 -28.19
CA LYS A 8 12.32 -40.59 -27.52
C LYS A 8 11.92 -40.42 -26.05
N ARG A 9 12.82 -40.78 -25.14
CA ARG A 9 12.67 -40.49 -23.70
C ARG A 9 12.69 -38.97 -23.53
N ILE A 10 11.53 -38.39 -23.24
CA ILE A 10 11.43 -36.98 -22.83
C ILE A 10 11.80 -36.97 -21.35
N CYS A 11 13.05 -36.63 -21.04
CA CYS A 11 13.42 -36.23 -19.69
C CYS A 11 12.66 -34.92 -19.39
N LYS A 12 11.75 -34.97 -18.41
CA LYS A 12 11.07 -33.79 -17.89
C LYS A 12 12.10 -32.82 -17.31
N PRO A 13 12.07 -31.51 -17.64
CA PRO A 13 12.82 -30.54 -16.86
C PRO A 13 12.17 -30.42 -15.47
N SER A 14 12.99 -30.60 -14.44
CA SER A 14 12.65 -30.38 -13.03
C SER A 14 12.13 -28.95 -12.84
N ILE A 15 10.92 -28.82 -12.29
CA ILE A 15 10.21 -27.55 -12.06
C ILE A 15 10.62 -26.84 -10.75
N TYR A 16 11.76 -27.20 -10.16
CA TYR A 16 12.27 -26.55 -8.95
C TYR A 16 13.66 -25.96 -9.20
N ALA A 17 13.70 -24.86 -9.95
CA ALA A 17 14.82 -23.94 -9.87
C ALA A 17 14.65 -23.13 -8.58
N THR A 18 15.28 -23.58 -7.50
CA THR A 18 15.47 -22.79 -6.28
C THR A 18 16.42 -21.64 -6.60
N ALA A 19 15.87 -20.49 -7.00
CA ALA A 19 16.60 -19.24 -6.94
C ALA A 19 16.77 -18.88 -5.46
N THR A 20 17.91 -19.26 -4.89
CA THR A 20 18.39 -18.73 -3.62
C THR A 20 18.48 -17.20 -3.75
N PRO A 21 17.73 -16.39 -2.98
CA PRO A 21 18.04 -14.98 -2.91
C PRO A 21 19.37 -14.83 -2.19
N SER A 22 20.36 -14.36 -2.94
CA SER A 22 21.69 -13.99 -2.49
C SER A 22 21.63 -13.01 -1.31
N PRO A 23 22.71 -12.94 -0.51
CA PRO A 23 22.73 -12.18 0.75
C PRO A 23 22.45 -10.71 0.48
N ILE A 24 21.43 -10.19 1.18
CA ILE A 24 21.16 -8.78 1.52
C ILE A 24 22.23 -7.85 0.95
N ASP A 25 21.92 -7.20 -0.18
CA ASP A 25 22.73 -6.12 -0.71
C ASP A 25 22.96 -5.10 0.42
N VAL A 26 24.21 -4.99 0.83
CA VAL A 26 24.68 -4.08 1.87
C VAL A 26 24.52 -2.66 1.32
N ILE A 27 23.38 -2.04 1.62
CA ILE A 27 23.10 -0.67 1.20
C ILE A 27 24.02 0.25 2.00
N ASN A 28 24.95 0.89 1.28
CA ASN A 28 25.76 2.01 1.71
C ASN A 28 24.86 3.07 2.39
N ILE A 29 24.88 3.09 3.73
CA ILE A 29 24.15 4.06 4.54
C ILE A 29 24.93 5.37 4.41
N SER A 30 24.66 6.13 3.35
CA SER A 30 25.05 7.53 3.29
C SER A 30 24.55 8.19 4.58
N THR A 31 25.45 8.89 5.26
CA THR A 31 25.21 9.46 6.59
C THR A 31 23.90 10.26 6.59
N PRO A 32 22.87 9.82 7.34
CA PRO A 32 21.61 10.52 7.32
C PRO A 32 21.81 11.89 7.97
N LYS A 33 21.43 12.96 7.25
CA LYS A 33 21.33 14.31 7.81
C LYS A 33 20.27 14.29 8.91
N ILE A 34 20.72 14.14 10.16
CA ILE A 34 19.85 14.01 11.33
C ILE A 34 19.08 15.33 11.47
N PRO A 35 17.74 15.32 11.54
CA PRO A 35 17.01 16.52 11.91
C PRO A 35 17.38 16.87 13.35
N GLU A 36 17.93 18.07 13.54
CA GLU A 36 18.57 18.64 14.74
C GLU A 36 17.71 18.62 16.02
N HIS A 37 16.46 18.14 15.93
CA HIS A 37 15.46 18.20 16.99
C HIS A 37 15.53 17.03 17.99
N SER A 38 16.35 15.99 17.75
CA SER A 38 16.46 14.84 18.68
C SER A 38 17.82 14.81 19.40
N ARG A 39 17.88 15.45 20.56
CA ARG A 39 19.03 15.44 21.49
C ARG A 39 19.31 14.08 22.15
N ARG A 40 18.67 12.98 21.69
CA ARG A 40 18.77 11.64 22.31
C ARG A 40 18.73 10.51 21.27
N SER A 41 19.56 10.62 20.24
CA SER A 41 19.83 9.49 19.34
C SER A 41 21.13 8.80 19.74
N TYR A 42 21.14 7.47 19.73
CA TYR A 42 22.36 6.69 19.97
C TYR A 42 22.47 5.59 18.91
N LYS A 43 23.72 5.25 18.59
CA LYS A 43 24.07 4.21 17.62
C LYS A 43 24.10 2.85 18.32
N VAL A 44 23.56 1.83 17.66
CA VAL A 44 23.66 0.45 18.12
C VAL A 44 24.26 -0.37 16.98
N PRO A 45 25.33 -1.15 17.23
CA PRO A 45 25.90 -2.03 16.23
C PRO A 45 24.91 -3.14 15.91
N VAL A 46 24.74 -3.45 14.64
CA VAL A 46 23.92 -4.58 14.20
C VAL A 46 24.79 -5.84 14.21
N PHE A 47 24.41 -6.84 15.01
CA PHE A 47 25.13 -8.12 15.05
C PHE A 47 25.26 -8.71 13.64
N GLY A 48 26.50 -8.92 13.18
CA GLY A 48 26.81 -9.51 11.87
C GLY A 48 26.89 -8.52 10.70
N SER A 49 26.84 -7.21 10.93
CA SER A 49 27.06 -6.20 9.88
C SER A 49 27.88 -5.02 10.39
N SER A 50 28.69 -4.41 9.52
CA SER A 50 29.51 -3.22 9.84
C SER A 50 28.70 -1.92 9.85
N CYS A 51 27.37 -2.02 9.93
CA CYS A 51 26.45 -0.90 9.82
C CYS A 51 25.84 -0.58 11.19
N ASP A 52 25.89 0.71 11.55
CA ASP A 52 25.21 1.22 12.74
C ASP A 52 23.75 1.60 12.41
N ILE A 53 22.82 1.22 13.29
CA ILE A 53 21.44 1.73 13.24
C ILE A 53 21.27 2.80 14.32
N PHE A 54 20.68 3.93 13.93
CA PHE A 54 20.31 4.99 14.85
C PHE A 54 18.96 4.67 15.51
N TYR A 55 18.88 4.89 16.82
CA TYR A 55 17.63 4.77 17.56
C TYR A 55 17.24 6.11 18.18
N ASP A 56 15.94 6.39 18.19
CA ASP A 56 15.35 7.48 18.95
C ASP A 56 14.83 6.97 20.30
N SER A 57 15.30 7.57 21.39
CA SER A 57 14.83 7.31 22.77
C SER A 57 14.01 8.46 23.36
N SER A 58 13.51 9.38 22.54
CA SER A 58 12.60 10.43 23.01
C SER A 58 11.30 9.87 23.63
N THR A 59 10.89 8.67 23.24
CA THR A 59 9.71 7.96 23.76
C THR A 59 10.09 6.78 24.66
N LYS A 60 9.13 6.29 25.48
CA LYS A 60 9.30 5.08 26.33
C LYS A 60 9.79 3.85 25.55
N LYS A 61 9.47 3.76 24.26
CA LYS A 61 9.94 2.70 23.36
C LYS A 61 11.04 3.24 22.46
N LYS A 62 12.12 2.46 22.32
CA LYS A 62 13.21 2.71 21.37
C LYS A 62 12.68 2.49 19.96
N ARG A 63 12.90 3.45 19.06
CA ARG A 63 12.42 3.38 17.66
C ARG A 63 13.60 3.52 16.70
N PRO A 64 13.87 2.54 15.82
CA PRO A 64 14.93 2.67 14.84
C PRO A 64 14.61 3.75 13.80
N TYR A 65 15.66 4.43 13.37
CA TYR A 65 15.64 5.33 12.24
C TYR A 65 15.60 4.53 10.94
N ILE A 66 14.70 4.92 10.01
CA ILE A 66 14.53 4.22 8.73
C ILE A 66 15.12 5.03 7.58
N PRO A 67 16.15 4.50 6.88
CA PRO A 67 16.67 5.10 5.65
C PRO A 67 15.63 5.16 4.55
N GLU A 68 15.79 6.10 3.63
CA GLU A 68 14.80 6.41 2.59
C GLU A 68 14.36 5.20 1.76
N SER A 69 15.32 4.37 1.35
CA SER A 69 15.10 3.13 0.59
C SER A 69 14.12 2.16 1.27
N PHE A 70 14.10 2.11 2.59
CA PHE A 70 13.28 1.17 3.36
C PHE A 70 11.92 1.73 3.80
N ARG A 71 11.72 3.06 3.76
CA ARG A 71 10.50 3.69 4.30
C ARG A 71 9.22 3.14 3.65
N LYS A 72 9.26 2.91 2.34
CA LYS A 72 8.10 2.38 1.59
C LYS A 72 7.80 0.91 1.94
N ILE A 73 8.84 0.09 2.14
CA ILE A 73 8.73 -1.31 2.54
C ILE A 73 8.08 -1.39 3.93
N VAL A 74 8.58 -0.58 4.88
CA VAL A 74 8.02 -0.48 6.23
C VAL A 74 6.58 0.04 6.22
N PHE A 75 6.26 1.02 5.37
CA PHE A 75 4.88 1.47 5.21
C PHE A 75 3.98 0.34 4.73
N ASN A 76 4.39 -0.40 3.69
CA ASN A 76 3.60 -1.47 3.10
C ASN A 76 3.35 -2.60 4.11
N SER A 77 4.35 -2.96 4.93
CA SER A 77 4.19 -4.01 5.95
C SER A 77 3.18 -3.65 7.03
N VAL A 78 3.02 -2.36 7.36
CA VAL A 78 2.02 -1.89 8.32
C VAL A 78 0.65 -1.67 7.66
N HIS A 79 0.62 -1.06 6.48
CA HIS A 79 -0.62 -0.69 5.81
C HIS A 79 -1.36 -1.92 5.24
N ASN A 80 -0.64 -2.91 4.71
CA ASN A 80 -1.26 -4.07 4.08
C ASN A 80 -1.87 -5.08 5.07
N LEU A 81 -1.70 -4.89 6.38
CA LEU A 81 -2.32 -5.76 7.40
C LEU A 81 -3.84 -5.65 7.40
N ALA A 82 -4.36 -4.43 7.28
CA ALA A 82 -5.79 -4.16 7.41
C ALA A 82 -6.25 -2.91 6.64
N HIS A 83 -5.40 -2.35 5.77
CA HIS A 83 -5.66 -1.09 5.07
C HIS A 83 -6.14 0.06 6.00
N PRO A 84 -5.47 0.32 7.14
CA PRO A 84 -5.89 1.37 8.05
C PRO A 84 -5.85 2.75 7.36
N GLY A 85 -6.76 3.63 7.79
CA GLY A 85 -6.80 5.01 7.32
C GLY A 85 -5.57 5.81 7.76
N ILE A 86 -5.37 6.99 7.16
CA ILE A 86 -4.17 7.83 7.33
C ILE A 86 -3.78 8.04 8.80
N LYS A 87 -4.73 8.39 9.67
CA LYS A 87 -4.48 8.64 11.10
C LYS A 87 -3.97 7.39 11.82
N ALA A 88 -4.61 6.25 11.57
CA ALA A 88 -4.26 4.97 12.18
C ALA A 88 -2.89 4.45 11.68
N THR A 89 -2.64 4.50 10.37
CA THR A 89 -1.35 4.14 9.78
C THR A 89 -0.21 5.00 10.34
N THR A 90 -0.42 6.32 10.43
CA THR A 90 0.58 7.24 10.98
C THR A 90 0.87 6.94 12.45
N LYS A 91 -0.16 6.64 13.25
CA LYS A 91 -0.01 6.26 14.67
C LYS A 91 0.80 4.97 14.82
N LEU A 92 0.48 3.95 14.01
CA LEU A 92 1.20 2.66 14.00
C LEU A 92 2.67 2.84 13.63
N LEU A 93 2.96 3.58 12.56
CA LEU A 93 4.34 3.83 12.11
C LEU A 93 5.14 4.60 13.18
N LYS A 94 4.59 5.70 13.71
CA LYS A 94 5.25 6.49 14.77
C LYS A 94 5.47 5.72 16.07
N SER A 95 4.69 4.68 16.33
CA SER A 95 4.87 3.87 17.54
C SER A 95 6.10 2.97 17.48
N LYS A 96 6.56 2.63 16.26
CA LYS A 96 7.65 1.66 16.04
C LYS A 96 8.88 2.27 15.37
N PHE A 97 8.74 3.31 14.57
CA PHE A 97 9.80 3.80 13.68
C PHE A 97 9.91 5.33 13.71
N VAL A 98 11.06 5.85 13.27
CA VAL A 98 11.31 7.28 13.13
C VAL A 98 12.00 7.58 11.80
N TRP A 99 11.52 8.61 11.10
CA TRP A 99 12.23 9.27 10.01
C TRP A 99 11.63 10.66 9.77
N PRO A 100 12.33 11.57 9.07
CA PRO A 100 11.81 12.90 8.75
C PRO A 100 10.56 12.76 7.86
N SER A 101 9.53 13.57 8.09
CA SER A 101 8.34 13.60 7.22
C SER A 101 7.45 12.34 7.21
N ILE A 102 7.54 11.47 8.24
CA ILE A 102 6.66 10.29 8.41
C ILE A 102 5.16 10.56 8.21
N ASN A 103 4.68 11.73 8.66
CA ASN A 103 3.29 12.14 8.48
C ASN A 103 2.93 12.38 7.01
N LYS A 104 3.82 13.06 6.27
CA LYS A 104 3.62 13.40 4.85
C LYS A 104 3.60 12.12 4.03
N ASP A 105 4.58 11.26 4.27
CA ASP A 105 4.73 9.98 3.57
C ASP A 105 3.52 9.07 3.81
N ALA A 106 3.13 8.86 5.07
CA ALA A 106 1.97 8.04 5.42
C ALA A 106 0.68 8.56 4.76
N ARG A 107 0.50 9.89 4.70
CA ARG A 107 -0.66 10.51 4.05
C ARG A 107 -0.66 10.27 2.54
N THR A 108 0.45 10.53 1.87
CA THR A 108 0.59 10.38 0.41
C THR A 108 0.44 8.91 -0.01
N TRP A 109 1.06 7.99 0.72
CA TRP A 109 1.02 6.57 0.40
C TRP A 109 -0.32 5.91 0.71
N THR A 110 -0.99 6.28 1.81
CA THR A 110 -2.34 5.78 2.08
C THR A 110 -3.34 6.30 1.04
N ARG A 111 -3.20 7.55 0.59
CA ARG A 111 -4.07 8.13 -0.46
C ARG A 111 -3.87 7.52 -1.83
N SER A 112 -2.68 7.01 -2.13
CA SER A 112 -2.36 6.35 -3.42
C SER A 112 -2.68 4.86 -3.44
N CYS A 113 -3.17 4.29 -2.33
CA CYS A 113 -3.51 2.87 -2.27
C CYS A 113 -4.79 2.58 -3.06
N LEU A 114 -4.66 1.85 -4.18
CA LEU A 114 -5.79 1.49 -5.06
C LEU A 114 -6.88 0.70 -4.35
N LYS A 115 -6.51 -0.19 -3.42
CA LYS A 115 -7.48 -0.98 -2.63
C LYS A 115 -8.35 -0.06 -1.76
N CYS A 116 -7.72 0.90 -1.06
CA CYS A 116 -8.43 1.88 -0.25
C CYS A 116 -9.27 2.85 -1.08
N GLN A 117 -8.79 3.28 -2.24
CA GLN A 117 -9.53 4.16 -3.15
C GLN A 117 -10.80 3.49 -3.67
N LYS A 118 -10.72 2.22 -4.06
CA LYS A 118 -11.87 1.44 -4.55
C LYS A 118 -12.88 1.14 -3.45
N SER A 119 -12.40 0.83 -2.25
CA SER A 119 -13.30 0.46 -1.14
C SER A 119 -13.94 1.66 -0.46
N LYS A 120 -13.35 2.85 -0.56
CA LYS A 120 -13.81 4.06 0.13
C LYS A 120 -14.14 5.17 -0.87
N VAL A 121 -15.41 5.22 -1.27
CA VAL A 121 -15.96 6.37 -1.99
C VAL A 121 -16.09 7.53 -1.01
N THR A 122 -15.19 8.51 -1.08
CA THR A 122 -15.27 9.74 -0.27
C THR A 122 -15.94 10.89 -1.01
N ARG A 123 -16.04 10.80 -2.34
CA ARG A 123 -16.66 11.81 -3.19
C ARG A 123 -17.61 11.09 -4.13
N HIS A 124 -18.89 11.35 -3.97
CA HIS A 124 -19.85 11.01 -5.01
C HIS A 124 -19.69 12.04 -6.13
N VAL A 125 -19.53 11.55 -7.36
CA VAL A 125 -19.66 12.42 -8.53
C VAL A 125 -21.15 12.71 -8.66
N GLN A 126 -21.54 13.95 -8.36
CA GLN A 126 -22.86 14.42 -8.69
C GLN A 126 -22.79 15.02 -10.08
N SER A 127 -23.55 14.46 -11.02
CA SER A 127 -23.83 15.14 -12.27
C SER A 127 -24.65 16.41 -11.96
N PRO A 128 -24.43 17.51 -12.68
CA PRO A 128 -25.35 18.64 -12.60
C PRO A 128 -26.77 18.14 -12.92
N PHE A 129 -27.76 18.68 -12.21
CA PHE A 129 -29.15 18.39 -12.55
C PHE A 129 -29.41 18.87 -13.98
N GLN A 130 -29.94 17.97 -14.81
CA GLN A 130 -30.43 18.36 -16.11
C GLN A 130 -31.71 19.17 -15.92
N GLN A 131 -31.73 20.37 -16.47
CA GLN A 131 -32.92 21.22 -16.40
C GLN A 131 -33.93 20.72 -17.43
N TYR A 132 -35.10 20.28 -16.96
CA TYR A 132 -36.23 19.96 -17.83
C TYR A 132 -36.84 21.24 -18.38
N HIS A 133 -37.20 21.24 -19.66
CA HIS A 133 -37.92 22.34 -20.26
C HIS A 133 -39.39 22.25 -19.85
N ASN A 134 -40.04 23.39 -19.61
CA ASN A 134 -41.47 23.40 -19.35
C ASN A 134 -42.21 23.05 -20.65
N VAL A 135 -42.95 21.95 -20.65
CA VAL A 135 -43.75 21.54 -21.80
C VAL A 135 -45.10 22.25 -21.78
N SER A 136 -45.41 22.98 -22.86
CA SER A 136 -46.59 23.87 -22.92
C SER A 136 -47.89 23.17 -23.34
N LYS A 137 -47.80 21.95 -23.87
CA LYS A 137 -48.93 21.18 -24.38
C LYS A 137 -49.08 19.86 -23.61
N ARG A 138 -50.32 19.42 -23.41
CA ARG A 138 -50.63 18.14 -22.77
C ARG A 138 -50.10 16.97 -23.62
N PHE A 139 -49.70 15.87 -22.97
CA PHE A 139 -49.24 14.62 -23.61
C PHE A 139 -48.02 14.75 -24.53
N THR A 140 -47.15 15.72 -24.29
CA THR A 140 -45.91 15.93 -25.05
C THR A 140 -44.75 15.07 -24.55
N GLU A 141 -44.67 14.87 -23.24
CA GLU A 141 -43.66 14.04 -22.60
C GLU A 141 -44.35 13.17 -21.54
N ILE A 142 -44.04 11.87 -21.55
CA ILE A 142 -44.60 10.88 -20.62
C ILE A 142 -43.43 10.16 -19.96
N ASN A 143 -43.25 10.37 -18.66
CA ASN A 143 -42.27 9.66 -17.85
C ASN A 143 -42.96 8.44 -17.22
N LEU A 144 -42.51 7.25 -17.61
CA LEU A 144 -43.02 5.97 -17.10
C LEU A 144 -41.95 5.36 -16.20
N ASP A 145 -42.36 4.87 -15.04
CA ASP A 145 -41.51 4.12 -14.12
C ASP A 145 -42.21 2.81 -13.73
N ILE A 146 -41.43 1.75 -13.53
CA ILE A 146 -41.94 0.42 -13.18
C ILE A 146 -41.73 0.22 -11.68
N ILE A 147 -42.82 -0.05 -10.98
CA ILE A 147 -42.81 -0.43 -9.57
C ILE A 147 -42.86 -1.95 -9.42
N GLY A 148 -42.04 -2.51 -8.53
CA GLY A 148 -42.11 -3.92 -8.17
C GLY A 148 -41.13 -4.38 -7.10
N PRO A 149 -41.21 -5.65 -6.66
CA PRO A 149 -42.35 -6.56 -6.80
C PRO A 149 -43.45 -6.26 -5.77
N LEU A 150 -44.72 -6.34 -6.19
CA LEU A 150 -45.88 -6.13 -5.32
C LEU A 150 -46.25 -7.44 -4.58
N PRO A 151 -46.83 -7.37 -3.38
CA PRO A 151 -47.25 -8.57 -2.64
C PRO A 151 -48.27 -9.38 -3.45
N SER A 152 -48.22 -10.70 -3.31
CA SER A 152 -49.22 -11.61 -3.89
C SER A 152 -50.57 -11.39 -3.22
N SER A 153 -51.63 -11.40 -4.03
CA SER A 153 -53.04 -11.19 -3.64
C SER A 153 -53.55 -12.25 -2.68
#